data_AF-A0A1N6RYH9-F1
#
_entry.id   AF-A0A1N6RYH9-F1
#
_cell.length_a   1.000
_cell.length_b   1.000
_cell.length_c   1.000
_cell.angle_alpha   90.00
_cell.angle_beta   90.00
_cell.angle_gamma   90.00
#
_symmetry.space_group_name_H-M   'P 1'
#
loop_
_entity.id
_entity.type
_entity.pdbx_description
1 polymer ?
#
loop_
_entity_poly.entity_id
_entity_poly.type
_entity_poly.pdbx_seq_one_letter_code
_entity_poly.pdbx_strand_id
1 'polypeptide(L)'
;MSPRLLAMLLTTATCFTAAPITSLAQNRIEIASQADILLRSASNDALDSLFQSVHAISTSPTDSTKVCRALASPDRGSADTWLAVAQELSGDNRDRLTSALGEVALSGWQGRPSAFDEKAARTSLRQAGVRAAMLNDGFSASALSVDDVNATNEAEMEALRCRSLGWLLDAVASQPLDERAAITRLLLRDGLASVLQKSAD
;
A
#
# COMPACT_ATOMS: atom_id res chain seq x y z
N MET A 1 -40.24 -34.64 31.44
CA MET A 1 -39.02 -33.94 30.96
C MET A 1 -39.30 -33.44 29.55
N SER A 2 -39.25 -32.13 29.37
CA SER A 2 -39.77 -31.46 28.16
C SER A 2 -38.79 -31.58 26.98
N PRO A 3 -39.25 -31.98 25.77
CA PRO A 3 -38.40 -32.09 24.57
C PRO A 3 -37.76 -30.76 24.15
N ARG A 4 -38.19 -29.62 24.73
CA ARG A 4 -37.59 -28.30 24.48
C ARG A 4 -36.22 -28.10 25.14
N LEU A 5 -35.93 -28.77 26.26
CA LEU A 5 -34.61 -28.66 26.92
C LEU A 5 -33.52 -29.46 26.19
N LEU A 6 -33.91 -30.54 25.51
CA LEU A 6 -32.99 -31.37 24.73
C LEU A 6 -32.60 -30.67 23.41
N ALA A 7 -33.50 -29.90 22.82
CA ALA A 7 -33.21 -29.09 21.63
C ALA A 7 -32.25 -27.92 21.90
N MET A 8 -32.27 -27.36 23.10
CA MET A 8 -31.45 -26.20 23.47
C MET A 8 -29.99 -26.58 23.80
N LEU A 9 -29.75 -27.80 24.31
CA LEU A 9 -28.41 -28.33 24.58
C LEU A 9 -27.69 -28.83 23.31
N LEU A 10 -28.42 -29.19 22.27
CA LEU A 10 -27.86 -29.59 20.97
C LEU A 10 -27.45 -28.39 20.10
N THR A 11 -27.93 -27.18 20.38
CA THR A 11 -27.55 -25.98 19.61
C THR A 11 -26.24 -25.34 20.09
N THR A 12 -25.79 -25.62 21.32
CA THR A 12 -24.52 -25.11 21.85
C THR A 12 -23.31 -25.99 21.48
N ALA A 13 -23.53 -27.24 21.07
CA ALA A 13 -22.46 -28.17 20.71
C ALA A 13 -21.95 -28.02 19.26
N THR A 14 -22.69 -27.34 18.39
CA THR A 14 -22.30 -27.15 16.98
C THR A 14 -21.49 -25.87 16.71
N CYS A 15 -21.28 -24.98 17.69
CA CYS A 15 -20.43 -23.80 17.51
C CYS A 15 -18.93 -24.04 17.71
N PHE A 16 -18.48 -25.26 18.04
CA PHE A 16 -17.06 -25.56 18.31
C PHE A 16 -16.39 -26.56 17.36
N THR A 17 -17.10 -27.06 16.34
CA THR A 17 -16.55 -28.05 15.40
C THR A 17 -16.87 -27.69 13.96
N ALA A 18 -16.38 -26.53 13.54
CA ALA A 18 -16.01 -26.21 12.16
C ALA A 18 -15.60 -24.74 12.16
N ALA A 19 -14.38 -24.43 12.57
CA ALA A 19 -13.69 -23.42 11.78
C ALA A 19 -13.56 -24.09 10.40
N PRO A 20 -14.33 -23.69 9.38
CA PRO A 20 -13.98 -24.13 8.04
C PRO A 20 -12.52 -23.75 7.87
N ILE A 21 -11.70 -24.68 7.41
CA ILE A 21 -10.46 -24.33 6.76
C ILE A 21 -10.92 -23.59 5.49
N THR A 22 -11.33 -22.33 5.67
CA THR A 22 -11.62 -21.42 4.58
C THR A 22 -10.29 -21.32 3.87
N SER A 23 -10.25 -21.95 2.70
CA SER A 23 -9.17 -21.78 1.73
C SER A 23 -8.72 -20.32 1.77
N LEU A 24 -7.41 -20.07 1.84
CA LEU A 24 -6.83 -18.73 1.83
C LEU A 24 -7.41 -17.87 0.67
N ALA A 25 -7.91 -18.49 -0.41
CA ALA A 25 -8.67 -17.81 -1.46
C ALA A 25 -9.99 -17.16 -0.99
N GLN A 26 -10.77 -17.84 -0.14
CA GLN A 26 -11.99 -17.28 0.46
C GLN A 26 -11.66 -16.14 1.43
N ASN A 27 -10.55 -16.28 2.17
CA ASN A 27 -10.06 -15.27 3.11
C ASN A 27 -9.50 -14.03 2.37
N ARG A 28 -8.94 -14.18 1.17
CA ARG A 28 -8.36 -13.07 0.39
C ARG A 28 -9.37 -12.01 -0.04
N ILE A 29 -10.55 -12.42 -0.52
CA ILE A 29 -11.61 -11.47 -0.90
C ILE A 29 -12.10 -10.72 0.33
N GLU A 30 -12.18 -11.41 1.48
CA GLU A 30 -12.59 -10.83 2.75
C GLU A 30 -11.54 -9.89 3.34
N ILE A 31 -10.25 -10.22 3.21
CA ILE A 31 -9.13 -9.34 3.59
C ILE A 31 -9.11 -8.11 2.69
N ALA A 32 -9.27 -8.28 1.38
CA ALA A 32 -9.33 -7.18 0.42
C ALA A 32 -10.50 -6.23 0.74
N SER A 33 -11.68 -6.77 1.03
CA SER A 33 -12.86 -5.95 1.35
C SER A 33 -12.72 -5.22 2.69
N GLN A 34 -12.19 -5.90 3.72
CA GLN A 34 -11.92 -5.28 5.03
C GLN A 34 -10.85 -4.18 4.91
N ALA A 35 -9.79 -4.41 4.13
CA ALA A 35 -8.76 -3.42 3.89
C ALA A 35 -9.30 -2.22 3.09
N ASP A 36 -10.15 -2.45 2.09
CA ASP A 36 -10.82 -1.37 1.34
C ASP A 36 -11.71 -0.52 2.26
N ILE A 37 -12.50 -1.15 3.13
CA ILE A 37 -13.34 -0.46 4.12
C ILE A 37 -12.48 0.36 5.08
N LEU A 38 -11.38 -0.21 5.60
CA LEU A 38 -10.46 0.49 6.49
C LEU A 38 -9.85 1.71 5.79
N LEU A 39 -9.36 1.55 4.56
CA LEU A 39 -8.75 2.65 3.81
C LEU A 39 -9.75 3.75 3.43
N ARG A 40 -11.02 3.42 3.16
CA ARG A 40 -12.09 4.40 2.94
C ARG A 40 -12.50 5.14 4.21
N SER A 41 -12.24 4.54 5.37
CA SER A 41 -12.55 5.09 6.69
C SER A 41 -11.40 5.91 7.26
N ALA A 42 -10.16 5.65 6.82
CA ALA A 42 -8.97 6.39 7.25
C ALA A 42 -9.08 7.87 6.89
N SER A 43 -8.67 8.73 7.84
CA SER A 43 -8.71 10.18 7.67
C SER A 43 -7.70 10.64 6.62
N ASN A 44 -7.97 11.79 6.01
CA ASN A 44 -7.02 12.36 5.05
C ASN A 44 -5.69 12.75 5.73
N ASP A 45 -5.73 13.22 6.99
CA ASP A 45 -4.52 13.52 7.76
C ASP A 45 -3.66 12.27 7.98
N ALA A 46 -4.24 11.11 8.33
CA ALA A 46 -3.49 9.88 8.54
C ALA A 46 -2.86 9.36 7.23
N LEU A 47 -3.60 9.46 6.12
CA LEU A 47 -3.09 9.08 4.80
C LEU A 47 -2.01 10.05 4.30
N ASP A 48 -2.10 11.34 4.66
CA ASP A 48 -1.05 12.31 4.39
C ASP A 48 0.19 12.03 5.25
N SER A 49 0.04 11.76 6.56
CA SER A 49 1.15 11.33 7.42
C SER A 49 1.92 10.14 6.84
N LEU A 50 1.18 9.15 6.31
CA LEU A 50 1.78 7.99 5.66
C LEU A 50 2.52 8.38 4.37
N PHE A 51 1.94 9.25 3.55
CA PHE A 51 2.62 9.79 2.38
C PHE A 51 3.91 10.52 2.77
N GLN A 52 3.87 11.41 3.75
CA GLN A 52 5.03 12.16 4.22
C GLN A 52 6.13 11.24 4.74
N SER A 53 5.76 10.15 5.42
CA SER A 53 6.73 9.13 5.84
C SER A 53 7.41 8.44 4.65
N VAL A 54 6.65 8.08 3.62
CA VAL A 54 7.20 7.46 2.40
C VAL A 54 8.08 8.45 1.63
N HIS A 55 7.66 9.71 1.55
CA HIS A 55 8.43 10.79 0.94
C HIS A 55 9.75 11.02 1.67
N ALA A 56 9.74 11.05 3.01
CA ALA A 56 10.96 11.13 3.82
C ALA A 56 11.92 9.96 3.58
N ILE A 57 11.39 8.75 3.39
CA ILE A 57 12.20 7.58 3.01
C ILE A 57 12.82 7.77 1.62
N SER A 58 12.04 8.28 0.64
CA SER A 58 12.53 8.49 -0.73
C SER A 58 13.60 9.58 -0.84
N THR A 59 13.62 10.55 0.07
CA THR A 59 14.62 11.63 0.10
C THR A 59 15.86 11.26 0.92
N SER A 60 15.82 10.17 1.70
CA SER A 60 16.97 9.62 2.41
C SER A 60 17.88 8.84 1.46
N PRO A 61 19.17 9.21 1.29
CA PRO A 61 20.08 8.51 0.37
C PRO A 61 20.25 7.02 0.68
N THR A 62 20.28 6.67 1.97
CA THR A 62 20.48 5.28 2.41
C THR A 62 19.21 4.44 2.34
N ASP A 63 18.07 5.00 2.73
CA ASP A 63 16.83 4.24 2.84
C ASP A 63 16.09 4.15 1.50
N SER A 64 16.15 5.20 0.67
CA SER A 64 15.60 5.18 -0.69
C SER A 64 16.18 4.04 -1.51
N THR A 65 17.49 3.81 -1.46
CA THR A 65 18.16 2.72 -2.19
C THR A 65 17.61 1.35 -1.81
N LYS A 66 17.35 1.10 -0.51
CA LYS A 66 16.77 -0.16 -0.04
C LYS A 66 15.36 -0.38 -0.60
N VAL A 67 14.54 0.66 -0.55
CA VAL A 67 13.16 0.63 -1.07
C VAL A 67 13.13 0.44 -2.58
N CYS A 68 13.97 1.16 -3.33
CA CYS A 68 14.01 1.00 -4.78
C CYS A 68 14.44 -0.40 -5.20
N ARG A 69 15.44 -0.97 -4.51
CA ARG A 69 15.89 -2.33 -4.80
C ARG A 69 14.78 -3.34 -4.57
N ALA A 70 14.01 -3.16 -3.49
CA ALA A 70 12.84 -3.97 -3.23
C ALA A 70 11.76 -3.82 -4.32
N LEU A 71 11.54 -2.60 -4.82
CA LEU A 71 10.61 -2.35 -5.94
C LEU A 71 11.08 -2.98 -7.26
N ALA A 72 12.39 -3.01 -7.52
CA ALA A 72 12.98 -3.61 -8.71
C ALA A 72 13.05 -5.14 -8.61
N SER A 73 12.94 -5.71 -7.41
CA SER A 73 13.04 -7.14 -7.17
C SER A 73 11.88 -7.92 -7.80
N PRO A 74 12.12 -9.17 -8.27
CA PRO A 74 11.03 -10.10 -8.58
C PRO A 74 10.08 -10.30 -7.39
N ASP A 75 10.57 -10.17 -6.16
CA ASP A 75 9.80 -10.41 -4.93
C ASP A 75 9.06 -9.18 -4.39
N ARG A 76 9.01 -8.07 -5.15
CA ARG A 76 8.30 -6.82 -4.76
C ARG A 76 6.82 -6.99 -4.40
N GLY A 77 6.19 -8.11 -4.74
CA GLY A 77 4.80 -8.41 -4.33
C GLY A 77 4.71 -9.26 -3.07
N SER A 78 5.84 -9.60 -2.44
CA SER A 78 5.90 -10.36 -1.19
C SER A 78 5.85 -9.43 0.01
N ALA A 79 4.98 -9.74 0.97
CA ALA A 79 4.91 -9.03 2.25
C ALA A 79 6.23 -9.17 3.05
N ASP A 80 6.90 -10.32 2.96
CA ASP A 80 8.15 -10.58 3.68
C ASP A 80 9.29 -9.69 3.18
N THR A 81 9.36 -9.44 1.87
CA THR A 81 10.33 -8.51 1.28
C THR A 81 10.14 -7.10 1.84
N TRP A 82 8.89 -6.63 1.90
CA TRP A 82 8.59 -5.30 2.46
C TRP A 82 8.82 -5.21 3.96
N LEU A 83 8.55 -6.29 4.71
CA LEU A 83 8.86 -6.36 6.13
C LEU A 83 10.37 -6.29 6.39
N ALA A 84 11.18 -7.01 5.61
CA ALA A 84 12.63 -6.97 5.72
C ALA A 84 13.16 -5.54 5.45
N VAL A 85 12.68 -4.90 4.38
CA VAL A 85 13.05 -3.51 4.05
C VAL A 85 12.69 -2.56 5.17
N ALA A 86 11.47 -2.68 5.75
CA ALA A 86 11.04 -1.83 6.85
C ALA A 86 11.92 -1.98 8.11
N GLN A 87 12.43 -3.18 8.38
CA GLN A 87 13.36 -3.44 9.50
C GLN A 87 14.75 -2.83 9.26
N GLU A 88 15.18 -2.75 8.01
CA GLU A 88 16.47 -2.20 7.61
C GLU A 88 16.49 -0.66 7.51
N LEU A 89 15.34 0.01 7.52
CA LEU A 89 15.27 1.48 7.51
C LEU A 89 16.04 2.09 8.70
N SER A 90 16.51 3.32 8.54
CA SER A 90 17.04 4.10 9.66
C SER A 90 16.00 4.22 10.79
N GLY A 91 16.46 4.38 12.04
CA GLY A 91 15.57 4.46 13.21
C GLY A 91 14.48 5.50 13.04
N ASP A 92 14.85 6.73 12.66
CA ASP A 92 13.90 7.83 12.45
C ASP A 92 12.85 7.52 11.39
N ASN A 93 13.24 6.97 10.23
CA ASN A 93 12.29 6.65 9.16
C ASN A 93 11.42 5.44 9.50
N ARG A 94 11.97 4.45 10.21
CA ARG A 94 11.21 3.30 10.70
C ARG A 94 10.15 3.74 11.71
N ASP A 95 10.50 4.63 12.64
CA ASP A 95 9.59 5.12 13.67
C ASP A 95 8.47 5.98 13.06
N ARG A 96 8.81 6.84 12.08
CA ARG A 96 7.81 7.62 11.31
C ARG A 96 6.86 6.72 10.54
N LEU A 97 7.38 5.72 9.82
CA LEU A 97 6.58 4.80 9.03
C LEU A 97 5.64 3.97 9.92
N THR A 98 6.17 3.44 11.02
CA THR A 98 5.39 2.65 11.99
C THR A 98 4.27 3.50 12.61
N SER A 99 4.58 4.73 12.98
CA SER A 99 3.60 5.67 13.56
C SER A 99 2.50 6.00 12.55
N ALA A 100 2.87 6.34 11.31
CA ALA A 100 1.90 6.69 10.27
C ALA A 100 1.00 5.51 9.86
N LEU A 101 1.55 4.29 9.78
CA LEU A 101 0.75 3.08 9.56
C LEU A 101 -0.23 2.84 10.73
N GLY A 102 0.21 3.08 11.97
CA GLY A 102 -0.64 3.04 13.16
C GLY A 102 -1.77 4.07 13.11
N GLU A 103 -1.49 5.30 12.68
CA GLU A 103 -2.48 6.36 12.50
C GLU A 103 -3.53 6.00 11.43
N VAL A 104 -3.11 5.42 10.31
CA VAL A 104 -4.03 4.95 9.27
C VAL A 104 -4.92 3.82 9.80
N ALA A 105 -4.35 2.84 10.51
CA ALA A 105 -5.12 1.75 11.10
C ALA A 105 -6.13 2.25 12.14
N LEU A 106 -5.67 3.11 13.06
CA LEU A 106 -6.49 3.67 14.13
C LEU A 106 -7.62 4.56 13.58
N SER A 107 -7.30 5.46 12.65
CA SER A 107 -8.29 6.33 12.01
C SER A 107 -9.26 5.52 11.15
N GLY A 108 -8.79 4.47 10.47
CA GLY A 108 -9.64 3.57 9.70
C GLY A 108 -10.63 2.79 10.57
N TRP A 109 -10.24 2.36 11.77
CA TRP A 109 -11.12 1.66 12.71
C TRP A 109 -12.13 2.58 13.39
N GLN A 110 -11.75 3.82 13.68
CA GLN A 110 -12.62 4.81 14.32
C GLN A 110 -13.51 5.57 13.32
N GLY A 111 -13.08 5.61 12.06
CA GLY A 111 -13.70 6.37 10.99
C GLY A 111 -14.97 5.73 10.44
N ARG A 112 -15.63 6.48 9.56
CA ARG A 112 -16.77 6.01 8.78
C ARG A 112 -16.35 5.90 7.32
N PRO A 113 -16.69 4.81 6.61
CA PRO A 113 -16.36 4.68 5.19
C PRO A 113 -16.91 5.86 4.40
N SER A 114 -16.02 6.55 3.68
CA SER A 114 -16.37 7.65 2.79
C SER A 114 -16.41 7.20 1.33
N ALA A 115 -17.16 7.93 0.50
CA ALA A 115 -17.11 7.72 -0.93
C ALA A 115 -15.73 8.15 -1.47
N PHE A 116 -15.06 7.26 -2.18
CA PHE A 116 -13.74 7.52 -2.76
C PHE A 116 -13.86 7.66 -4.28
N ASP A 117 -13.52 8.84 -4.81
CA ASP A 117 -13.42 9.08 -6.26
C ASP A 117 -12.04 8.64 -6.77
N GLU A 118 -11.98 7.38 -7.18
CA GLU A 118 -10.78 6.78 -7.73
C GLU A 118 -10.32 7.45 -9.03
N LYS A 119 -11.26 7.94 -9.86
CA LYS A 119 -10.92 8.58 -11.14
C LYS A 119 -10.26 9.93 -10.91
N ALA A 120 -10.74 10.69 -9.92
CA ALA A 120 -10.09 11.92 -9.49
C ALA A 120 -8.67 11.63 -8.99
N ALA A 121 -8.49 10.66 -8.08
CA ALA A 121 -7.17 10.29 -7.56
C ALA A 121 -6.19 9.86 -8.68
N ARG A 122 -6.63 9.03 -9.63
CA ARG A 122 -5.82 8.62 -10.80
C ARG A 122 -5.46 9.83 -11.67
N THR A 123 -6.34 10.81 -11.78
CA THR A 123 -6.09 12.05 -12.54
C THR A 123 -5.06 12.93 -11.83
N SER A 124 -5.19 13.12 -10.53
CA SER A 124 -4.19 13.85 -9.72
C SER A 124 -2.82 13.18 -9.76
N LEU A 125 -2.76 11.85 -9.71
CA LEU A 125 -1.49 11.11 -9.85
C LEU A 125 -0.87 11.30 -11.24
N ARG A 126 -1.67 11.24 -12.32
CA ARG A 126 -1.17 11.52 -13.68
C ARG A 126 -0.65 12.95 -13.80
N GLN A 127 -1.33 13.93 -13.22
CA GLN A 127 -0.87 15.32 -13.22
C GLN A 127 0.43 15.49 -12.44
N ALA A 128 0.63 14.77 -11.33
CA ALA A 128 1.92 14.72 -10.64
C ALA A 128 3.01 14.12 -11.55
N GLY A 129 2.74 13.03 -12.25
CA GLY A 129 3.67 12.45 -13.24
C GLY A 129 4.03 13.40 -14.37
N VAL A 130 3.06 14.15 -14.92
CA VAL A 130 3.31 15.19 -15.94
C VAL A 130 4.20 16.29 -15.38
N ARG A 131 3.94 16.77 -14.15
CA ARG A 131 4.78 17.78 -13.49
C ARG A 131 6.20 17.27 -13.25
N ALA A 132 6.35 16.03 -12.78
CA ALA A 132 7.66 15.41 -12.63
C ALA A 132 8.42 15.35 -13.95
N ALA A 133 7.74 15.01 -15.06
CA ALA A 133 8.32 14.97 -16.40
C ALA A 133 8.73 16.35 -16.94
N MET A 134 7.94 17.39 -16.67
CA MET A 134 8.26 18.76 -17.10
C MET A 134 9.42 19.38 -16.32
N LEU A 135 9.59 18.99 -15.05
CA LEU A 135 10.60 19.57 -14.18
C LEU A 135 11.93 18.83 -14.21
N ASN A 136 11.96 17.58 -14.70
CA ASN A 136 13.14 16.73 -14.62
C ASN A 136 13.43 16.06 -15.96
N ASP A 137 14.44 16.57 -16.65
CA ASP A 137 14.99 15.93 -17.83
C ASP A 137 15.49 14.51 -17.48
N GLY A 138 14.91 13.51 -18.13
CA GLY A 138 15.20 12.10 -17.86
C GLY A 138 14.21 11.39 -16.93
N PHE A 139 13.12 12.06 -16.51
CA PHE A 139 12.00 11.35 -15.90
C PHE A 139 11.44 10.33 -16.90
N SER A 140 11.24 9.09 -16.43
CA SER A 140 10.58 8.06 -17.22
C SER A 140 9.49 7.39 -16.41
N ALA A 141 8.25 7.56 -16.85
CA ALA A 141 7.13 6.78 -16.34
C ALA A 141 7.26 5.29 -16.73
N SER A 142 7.91 4.97 -17.86
CA SER A 142 8.15 3.58 -18.25
C SER A 142 9.17 2.90 -17.34
N ALA A 143 10.13 3.64 -16.79
CA ALA A 143 11.07 3.09 -15.82
C ALA A 143 10.32 2.57 -14.58
N LEU A 144 9.27 3.27 -14.15
CA LEU A 144 8.39 2.84 -13.05
C LEU A 144 7.57 1.58 -13.40
N SER A 145 7.51 1.18 -14.66
CA SER A 145 6.95 -0.10 -15.10
C SER A 145 8.02 -1.20 -15.06
N VAL A 146 7.57 -2.43 -14.81
CA VAL A 146 8.48 -3.58 -14.66
C VAL A 146 8.81 -4.24 -16.01
N ASP A 147 8.01 -3.95 -17.04
CA ASP A 147 8.09 -4.59 -18.36
C ASP A 147 9.03 -3.88 -19.34
N ASP A 148 9.92 -3.00 -18.87
CA ASP A 148 10.85 -2.29 -19.77
C ASP A 148 12.04 -3.20 -20.15
N VAL A 149 11.92 -3.87 -21.30
CA VAL A 149 12.82 -4.92 -21.84
C VAL A 149 14.12 -4.37 -22.45
N ASN A 150 14.30 -3.05 -22.53
CA ASN A 150 15.41 -2.43 -23.29
C ASN A 150 16.62 -1.97 -22.48
N ALA A 151 16.74 -2.42 -21.24
CA ALA A 151 17.86 -2.08 -20.39
C ALA A 151 19.10 -2.92 -20.69
N THR A 152 20.19 -2.27 -21.12
CA THR A 152 21.48 -2.93 -21.31
C THR A 152 22.20 -3.24 -20.00
N ASN A 153 21.78 -2.66 -18.86
CA ASN A 153 22.17 -3.10 -17.52
C ASN A 153 21.07 -2.88 -16.45
N GLU A 154 21.02 -3.77 -15.46
CA GLU A 154 20.00 -3.74 -14.38
C GLU A 154 20.25 -2.60 -13.38
N ALA A 155 21.51 -2.26 -13.14
CA ALA A 155 21.90 -1.25 -12.15
C ALA A 155 21.51 0.18 -12.57
N GLU A 156 21.66 0.56 -13.84
CA GLU A 156 21.21 1.88 -14.31
C GLU A 156 19.68 1.95 -14.33
N MET A 157 18.98 0.84 -14.59
CA MET A 157 17.52 0.81 -14.48
C MET A 157 17.04 0.95 -13.06
N GLU A 158 17.69 0.29 -12.10
CA GLU A 158 17.40 0.50 -10.67
C GLU A 158 17.59 1.98 -10.30
N ALA A 159 18.71 2.58 -10.73
CA ALA A 159 18.98 4.00 -10.47
C ALA A 159 17.96 4.93 -11.15
N LEU A 160 17.55 4.64 -12.38
CA LEU A 160 16.54 5.40 -13.12
C LEU A 160 15.16 5.29 -12.46
N ARG A 161 14.79 4.09 -11.99
CA ARG A 161 13.57 3.84 -11.22
C ARG A 161 13.55 4.63 -9.93
N CYS A 162 14.63 4.54 -9.15
CA CYS A 162 14.79 5.31 -7.92
C CYS A 162 14.55 6.79 -8.16
N ARG A 163 15.24 7.34 -9.15
CA ARG A 163 15.20 8.78 -9.43
C ARG A 163 13.81 9.21 -9.91
N SER A 164 13.23 8.44 -10.84
CA SER A 164 11.88 8.72 -11.35
C SER A 164 10.82 8.63 -10.26
N LEU A 165 10.97 7.69 -9.32
CA LEU A 165 10.09 7.56 -8.17
C LEU A 165 10.22 8.76 -7.22
N GLY A 166 11.45 9.16 -6.90
CA GLY A 166 11.71 10.35 -6.07
C GLY A 166 11.06 11.60 -6.67
N TRP A 167 11.27 11.85 -7.97
CA TRP A 167 10.64 12.98 -8.68
C TRP A 167 9.11 12.92 -8.70
N LEU A 168 8.54 11.73 -8.85
CA LEU A 168 7.09 11.56 -8.76
C LEU A 168 6.58 11.89 -7.36
N LEU A 169 7.25 11.40 -6.32
CA LEU A 169 6.86 11.66 -4.93
C LEU A 169 7.04 13.14 -4.57
N ASP A 170 8.07 13.82 -5.05
CA ASP A 170 8.21 15.28 -4.92
C ASP A 170 7.05 16.03 -5.59
N ALA A 171 6.63 15.59 -6.78
CA ALA A 171 5.50 16.18 -7.48
C ALA A 171 4.16 15.94 -6.75
N VAL A 172 3.99 14.77 -6.11
CA VAL A 172 2.81 14.52 -5.25
C VAL A 172 2.89 15.38 -3.98
N ALA A 173 4.07 15.54 -3.36
CA ALA A 173 4.24 16.31 -2.13
C ALA A 173 3.81 17.78 -2.27
N SER A 174 3.90 18.34 -3.47
CA SER A 174 3.44 19.71 -3.78
C SER A 174 1.93 19.86 -4.02
N GLN A 175 1.15 18.77 -3.99
CA GLN A 175 -0.31 18.83 -4.12
C GLN A 175 -0.99 19.22 -2.81
N PRO A 176 -2.24 19.72 -2.85
CA PRO A 176 -3.07 19.89 -1.65
C PRO A 176 -3.23 18.58 -0.87
N LEU A 177 -3.47 18.70 0.45
CA LEU A 177 -3.60 17.58 1.37
C LEU A 177 -4.62 16.53 0.87
N ASP A 178 -5.79 16.97 0.42
CA ASP A 178 -6.84 16.05 -0.05
C ASP A 178 -6.40 15.24 -1.28
N GLU A 179 -5.63 15.84 -2.19
CA GLU A 179 -5.09 15.15 -3.36
C GLU A 179 -4.02 14.14 -2.96
N ARG A 180 -3.11 14.51 -2.05
CA ARG A 180 -2.08 13.59 -1.54
C ARG A 180 -2.72 12.40 -0.84
N ALA A 181 -3.67 12.64 0.07
CA ALA A 181 -4.40 11.59 0.76
C ALA A 181 -5.18 10.69 -0.21
N ALA A 182 -5.82 11.26 -1.23
CA ALA A 182 -6.54 10.49 -2.25
C ALA A 182 -5.59 9.60 -3.08
N ILE A 183 -4.41 10.09 -3.46
CA ILE A 183 -3.38 9.32 -4.15
C ILE A 183 -2.82 8.23 -3.26
N THR A 184 -2.52 8.50 -1.99
CA THR A 184 -2.05 7.48 -1.05
C THR A 184 -3.06 6.36 -0.90
N ARG A 185 -4.35 6.73 -0.75
CA ARG A 185 -5.44 5.75 -0.69
C ARG A 185 -5.51 4.91 -1.96
N LEU A 186 -5.38 5.54 -3.13
CA LEU A 186 -5.34 4.84 -4.42
C LEU A 186 -4.19 3.82 -4.47
N LEU A 187 -2.97 4.26 -4.16
CA LEU A 187 -1.76 3.44 -4.26
C LEU A 187 -1.77 2.27 -3.26
N LEU A 188 -2.29 2.47 -2.05
CA LEU A 188 -2.47 1.39 -1.07
C LEU A 188 -3.48 0.36 -1.55
N ARG A 189 -4.61 0.80 -2.14
CA ARG A 189 -5.61 -0.11 -2.70
C ARG A 189 -5.04 -0.93 -3.86
N ASP A 190 -4.38 -0.28 -4.80
CA ASP A 190 -3.74 -0.95 -5.96
C ASP A 190 -2.61 -1.90 -5.49
N GLY A 191 -1.80 -1.50 -4.50
CA GLY A 191 -0.73 -2.31 -3.92
C GLY A 191 -1.23 -3.54 -3.17
N LEU A 192 -2.25 -3.40 -2.32
CA LEU A 192 -2.89 -4.53 -1.64
C LEU A 192 -3.51 -5.52 -2.63
N ALA A 193 -4.19 -5.02 -3.67
CA ALA A 193 -4.73 -5.87 -4.72
C ALA A 193 -3.63 -6.67 -5.41
N SER A 194 -2.47 -6.05 -5.71
CA SER A 194 -1.32 -6.71 -6.33
C SER A 194 -0.73 -7.84 -5.45
N VAL A 195 -0.53 -7.59 -4.15
CA VAL A 195 0.00 -8.60 -3.20
C VAL A 195 -0.96 -9.78 -3.06
N LEU A 196 -2.26 -9.49 -2.93
CA LEU A 196 -3.28 -10.53 -2.78
C LEU A 196 -3.43 -11.37 -4.06
N GLN A 197 -3.19 -10.78 -5.24
CA GLN A 197 -3.18 -11.49 -6.50
C GLN A 197 -1.92 -12.37 -6.67
N LYS A 198 -0.72 -11.84 -6.36
CA LYS A 198 0.53 -12.59 -6.51
C LYS A 198 0.65 -13.80 -5.57
N SER A 199 0.07 -13.73 -4.37
CA SER A 199 0.03 -14.89 -3.46
C SER A 199 -0.81 -16.08 -3.98
N ALA A 200 -1.48 -15.96 -5.12
CA ALA A 200 -2.31 -17.02 -5.72
C ALA A 200 -1.58 -17.88 -6.75
N ASP A 201 -0.41 -17.42 -7.22
CA ASP A 201 0.49 -18.11 -8.15
C ASP A 201 1.64 -18.78 -7.38
#